data_AF-W4L4C8-F1
#
_entry.id   AF-W4L4C8-F1
#
_cell.length_a   1.000
_cell.length_b   1.000
_cell.length_c   1.000
_cell.angle_alpha   90.00
_cell.angle_beta   90.00
_cell.angle_gamma   90.00
#
_symmetry.space_group_name_H-M   'P 1'
#
loop_
_entity.id
_entity.type
_entity.pdbx_description
1 polymer ?
#
loop_
_entity_poly.entity_id
_entity_poly.type
_entity_poly.pdbx_seq_one_letter_code
_entity_poly.pdbx_strand_id
1 'polypeptide(L)'
;MNNGGSVLQWAHQRNYTVTWLAEQLGYSRQRLSDALHQNDISPALSKVLFEQFTLRVIPTYKVVEHPNGKTRRMGKQHHQRAVGKRGRKPGSGHGVRPSKLDPHTQEIMQLLQGGMTQREIARRYGTTPSNLHDWLKKRGLI
;
A
#
# COMPACT_ATOMS: atom_id res chain seq x y z
N MET A 1 -20.20 7.34 20.03
CA MET A 1 -19.48 6.38 19.16
C MET A 1 -18.01 6.50 19.49
N ASN A 2 -17.42 5.46 20.07
CA ASN A 2 -16.10 5.55 20.70
C ASN A 2 -15.01 5.32 19.64
N ASN A 3 -14.43 6.43 19.20
CA ASN A 3 -13.51 6.52 18.06
C ASN A 3 -12.12 6.92 18.56
N GLY A 4 -11.11 6.93 17.68
CA GLY A 4 -9.75 7.36 18.03
C GLY A 4 -9.71 8.81 18.56
N GLY A 5 -10.64 9.64 18.10
CA GLY A 5 -10.87 10.99 18.63
C GLY A 5 -11.26 11.03 20.12
N SER A 6 -11.97 10.01 20.63
CA SER A 6 -12.34 9.93 22.06
C SER A 6 -11.10 9.72 22.94
N VAL A 7 -10.10 8.98 22.44
CA VAL A 7 -8.81 8.78 23.13
C VAL A 7 -8.02 10.08 23.17
N LEU A 8 -7.99 10.82 22.05
CA LEU A 8 -7.32 12.13 21.99
C LEU A 8 -8.00 13.16 22.89
N GLN A 9 -9.33 13.18 22.93
CA GLN A 9 -10.10 14.06 23.79
C GLN A 9 -9.85 13.75 25.27
N TRP A 10 -9.84 12.47 25.64
CA TRP A 10 -9.49 12.03 27.00
C TRP A 10 -8.05 12.41 27.37
N ALA A 11 -7.11 12.28 26.44
CA ALA A 11 -5.72 12.67 26.65
C ALA A 11 -5.61 14.17 26.93
N HIS A 12 -6.30 14.98 26.13
CA HIS A 12 -6.35 16.43 26.30
C HIS A 12 -6.99 16.83 27.63
N GLN A 13 -8.08 16.17 28.04
CA GLN A 13 -8.72 16.42 29.34
C GLN A 13 -7.78 16.16 30.53
N ARG A 14 -6.82 15.24 30.38
CA ARG A 14 -5.83 14.90 31.42
C ARG A 14 -4.47 15.58 31.19
N ASN A 15 -4.38 16.50 30.23
CA ASN A 15 -3.14 17.18 29.84
C ASN A 15 -2.01 16.22 29.42
N TYR A 16 -2.35 15.07 28.84
CA TYR A 16 -1.40 14.09 28.31
C TYR A 16 -1.15 14.30 26.82
N THR A 17 0.10 14.16 26.42
CA THR A 17 0.48 14.26 25.00
C THR A 17 0.35 12.90 24.31
N VAL A 18 0.17 12.93 22.99
CA VAL A 18 0.15 11.71 22.15
C VAL A 18 1.49 10.97 22.25
N THR A 19 2.59 11.70 22.45
CA THR A 19 3.93 11.11 22.67
C THR A 19 3.98 10.31 23.96
N TRP A 20 3.49 10.88 25.07
CA TRP A 20 3.42 10.20 26.36
C TRP A 20 2.57 8.93 26.28
N LEU A 21 1.42 8.98 25.60
CA LEU A 21 0.60 7.79 25.36
C LEU A 21 1.32 6.73 24.53
N ALA A 22 2.07 7.15 23.52
CA ALA A 22 2.80 6.22 22.66
C ALA A 22 3.88 5.48 23.45
N GLU A 23 4.59 6.17 24.34
CA GLU A 23 5.58 5.57 25.25
C GLU A 23 4.94 4.56 26.20
N GLN A 24 3.83 4.93 26.85
CA GLN A 24 3.12 4.02 27.77
C GLN A 24 2.56 2.78 27.07
N LEU A 25 2.20 2.88 25.80
CA LEU A 25 1.66 1.78 25.02
C LEU A 25 2.74 0.97 24.29
N GLY A 26 4.01 1.43 24.28
CA GLY A 26 5.08 0.82 23.48
C GLY A 26 4.91 0.99 21.97
N TYR A 27 4.16 2.01 21.53
CA TYR A 27 3.97 2.35 20.11
C TYR A 27 4.85 3.54 19.72
N SER A 28 5.20 3.63 18.43
CA SER A 28 5.75 4.87 17.89
C SER A 28 4.72 6.00 17.96
N ARG A 29 5.14 7.20 18.37
CA ARG A 29 4.30 8.42 18.36
C ARG A 29 3.55 8.61 17.04
N GLN A 30 4.26 8.53 15.91
CA GLN A 30 3.67 8.72 14.59
C GLN A 30 2.58 7.69 14.32
N ARG A 31 2.87 6.42 14.65
CA ARG A 31 1.94 5.31 14.46
C ARG A 31 0.68 5.45 15.32
N LEU A 32 0.83 5.85 16.58
CA LEU A 32 -0.31 6.08 17.47
C LEU A 32 -1.13 7.29 16.99
N SER A 33 -0.47 8.39 16.63
CA SER A 33 -1.13 9.58 16.10
C SER A 33 -1.95 9.25 14.84
N ASP A 34 -1.36 8.56 13.88
CA ASP A 34 -2.04 8.16 12.64
C ASP A 34 -3.24 7.25 12.92
N ALA A 35 -3.07 6.26 13.82
CA ALA A 35 -4.15 5.34 14.20
C ALA A 35 -5.33 6.07 14.87
N LEU A 36 -5.06 7.01 15.76
CA LEU A 36 -6.10 7.76 16.46
C LEU A 36 -6.82 8.76 15.54
N HIS A 37 -6.10 9.47 14.66
CA HIS A 37 -6.70 10.43 13.72
C HIS A 37 -7.48 9.75 12.59
N GLN A 38 -7.00 8.60 12.10
CA GLN A 38 -7.64 7.87 10.99
C GLN A 38 -8.68 6.86 11.46
N ASN A 39 -8.93 6.76 12.77
CA ASN A 39 -9.75 5.72 13.39
C ASN A 39 -9.32 4.30 12.99
N ASP A 40 -8.01 4.08 12.80
CA ASP A 40 -7.42 2.80 12.44
C ASP A 40 -6.98 2.05 13.71
N ILE A 41 -7.97 1.67 14.53
CA ILE A 41 -7.74 1.06 15.85
C ILE A 41 -7.64 -0.45 15.72
N SER A 42 -6.42 -0.95 15.91
CA SER A 42 -6.18 -2.40 15.97
C SER A 42 -6.85 -3.03 17.20
N PRO A 43 -7.31 -4.28 17.13
CA PRO A 43 -7.79 -5.04 18.30
C PRO A 43 -6.77 -5.07 19.44
N ALA A 44 -5.47 -5.20 19.12
CA ALA A 44 -4.40 -5.15 20.12
C ALA A 44 -4.34 -3.76 20.79
N LEU A 45 -4.40 -2.68 20.02
CA LEU A 45 -4.40 -1.31 20.55
C LEU A 45 -5.65 -1.04 21.39
N SER A 46 -6.83 -1.49 20.95
CA SER A 46 -8.07 -1.41 21.73
C SER A 46 -7.95 -2.15 23.07
N LYS A 47 -7.40 -3.37 23.06
CA LYS A 47 -7.14 -4.16 24.26
C LYS A 47 -6.21 -3.42 25.23
N VAL A 48 -5.06 -2.92 24.76
CA VAL A 48 -4.11 -2.21 25.62
C VAL A 48 -4.69 -0.90 26.14
N LEU A 49 -5.46 -0.16 25.34
CA LEU A 49 -6.17 1.05 25.78
C LEU A 49 -7.22 0.74 26.86
N PHE A 50 -7.90 -0.41 26.75
CA PHE A 50 -8.83 -0.88 27.76
C PHE A 50 -8.11 -1.33 29.04
N GLU A 51 -7.03 -2.10 28.92
CA GLU A 51 -6.27 -2.63 30.07
C GLU A 51 -5.56 -1.53 30.86
N GLN A 52 -4.91 -0.57 30.18
CA GLN A 52 -4.10 0.46 30.84
C GLN A 52 -4.93 1.69 31.25
N PHE A 53 -5.93 2.05 30.45
CA PHE A 53 -6.63 3.33 30.62
C PHE A 53 -8.13 3.18 30.78
N THR A 54 -8.67 1.96 30.84
CA THR A 54 -10.12 1.66 30.88
C THR A 54 -10.92 2.30 29.73
N LEU A 55 -10.24 2.60 28.61
CA LEU A 55 -10.85 3.23 27.43
C LEU A 55 -11.45 2.17 26.51
N ARG A 56 -12.78 2.11 26.44
CA ARG A 56 -13.51 1.21 25.53
C ARG A 56 -13.58 1.79 24.13
N VAL A 57 -12.65 1.38 23.28
CA VAL A 57 -12.59 1.77 21.87
C VAL A 57 -12.99 0.60 20.98
N ILE A 58 -13.93 0.79 20.05
CA ILE A 58 -14.36 -0.28 19.15
C ILE A 58 -13.27 -0.46 18.08
N PRO A 59 -12.67 -1.66 17.94
CA PRO A 59 -11.67 -1.90 16.91
C PRO A 59 -12.33 -1.84 15.53
N THR A 60 -11.71 -1.11 14.61
CA THR A 60 -12.27 -0.83 13.28
C THR A 60 -11.89 -1.87 12.23
N TYR A 61 -11.00 -2.82 12.56
CA TYR A 61 -10.62 -3.92 11.66
C TYR A 61 -10.36 -5.25 12.39
N LYS A 62 -10.51 -6.37 11.65
CA LYS A 62 -10.24 -7.74 12.12
C LYS A 62 -8.78 -8.11 11.86
N VAL A 63 -8.08 -8.62 12.88
CA VAL A 63 -6.71 -9.17 12.74
C VAL A 63 -6.80 -10.67 12.49
N VAL A 64 -6.04 -11.17 11.52
CA VAL A 64 -5.68 -12.59 11.39
C VAL A 64 -4.26 -12.72 11.94
N GLU A 65 -4.09 -13.37 13.08
CA GLU A 65 -2.78 -13.64 13.66
C GLU A 65 -2.09 -14.76 12.87
N HIS A 66 -0.92 -14.48 12.30
CA HIS A 66 -0.05 -15.51 11.73
C HIS A 66 1.10 -15.80 12.71
N PRO A 67 1.46 -17.08 12.92
CA PRO A 67 2.23 -17.57 14.08
C PRO A 67 3.73 -17.21 14.07
N ASN A 68 4.18 -16.19 13.33
CA ASN A 68 5.61 -15.93 13.14
C ASN A 68 6.06 -14.49 13.40
N GLY A 69 5.48 -13.84 14.42
CA GLY A 69 6.01 -12.63 15.09
C GLY A 69 6.22 -11.36 14.25
N LYS A 70 6.02 -11.43 12.94
CA LYS A 70 6.16 -10.31 12.00
C LYS A 70 4.78 -9.77 11.70
N THR A 71 4.39 -8.68 12.36
CA THR A 71 3.28 -7.83 11.90
C THR A 71 3.68 -7.15 10.60
N ARG A 72 3.52 -7.85 9.47
CA ARG A 72 3.41 -7.15 8.19
C ARG A 72 2.09 -6.41 8.23
N ARG A 73 2.12 -5.10 7.99
CA ARG A 73 0.93 -4.40 7.49
C ARG A 73 0.54 -5.15 6.22
N MET A 74 -0.48 -6.01 6.28
CA MET A 74 -1.36 -6.14 5.13
C MET A 74 -1.75 -4.70 4.86
N GLY A 75 -1.36 -4.21 3.69
CA GLY A 75 -1.64 -2.85 3.30
C GLY A 75 -3.11 -2.55 3.58
N LYS A 76 -3.44 -1.26 3.56
CA LYS A 76 -4.79 -0.84 3.20
C LYS A 76 -5.42 -1.95 2.36
N GLN A 77 -6.65 -2.35 2.68
CA GLN A 77 -7.53 -2.50 1.55
C GLN A 77 -7.36 -1.15 0.79
N HIS A 78 -6.48 -1.14 -0.21
CA HIS A 78 -7.01 -0.90 -1.52
C HIS A 78 -8.27 -1.78 -1.51
N HIS A 79 -9.39 -1.14 -1.15
CA HIS A 79 -10.42 -1.01 -2.14
C HIS A 79 -9.61 -0.97 -3.45
N GLN A 80 -9.55 -2.10 -4.18
CA GLN A 80 -9.83 -1.97 -5.60
C GLN A 80 -11.02 -1.03 -5.56
N ARG A 81 -10.77 0.27 -5.81
CA ARG A 81 -11.79 1.29 -5.66
C ARG A 81 -12.93 0.65 -6.44
N ALA A 82 -14.01 0.28 -5.77
CA ALA A 82 -15.21 -0.09 -6.48
C ALA A 82 -15.39 1.09 -7.41
N VAL A 83 -15.13 0.85 -8.70
CA VAL A 83 -14.81 1.91 -9.67
C VAL A 83 -15.93 2.90 -9.51
N GLY A 84 -15.59 4.01 -8.87
CA GLY A 84 -16.58 4.96 -8.41
C GLY A 84 -17.36 5.32 -9.65
N LYS A 85 -18.68 5.16 -9.56
CA LYS A 85 -19.63 5.59 -10.58
C LYS A 85 -19.46 7.09 -10.84
N ARG A 86 -18.46 7.42 -11.66
CA ARG A 86 -18.27 8.65 -12.41
C ARG A 86 -17.64 8.26 -13.74
N GLY A 87 -18.50 7.72 -14.60
CA GLY A 87 -18.54 8.12 -16.02
C GLY A 87 -17.24 8.16 -16.80
N ARG A 88 -16.46 7.06 -16.82
CA ARG A 88 -15.95 6.55 -18.09
C ARG A 88 -15.90 5.05 -17.96
N LYS A 89 -16.84 4.36 -18.60
CA LYS A 89 -16.64 2.95 -18.97
C LYS A 89 -15.22 2.87 -19.54
N PRO A 90 -14.34 1.96 -19.10
CA PRO A 90 -13.17 1.63 -19.88
C PRO A 90 -13.71 1.39 -21.29
N GLY A 91 -13.40 2.31 -22.21
CA GLY A 91 -13.89 2.19 -23.57
C GLY A 91 -13.52 0.80 -24.04
N SER A 92 -14.46 0.14 -24.69
CA SER A 92 -14.35 -1.18 -25.30
C SER A 92 -13.12 -1.25 -26.21
N GLY A 93 -11.95 -1.38 -25.60
CA GLY A 93 -10.66 -1.62 -26.23
C GLY A 93 -10.22 -2.99 -25.80
N HIS A 94 -11.11 -3.98 -25.96
CA HIS A 94 -10.84 -5.40 -25.83
C HIS A 94 -9.98 -5.86 -27.01
N GLY A 95 -8.75 -5.38 -27.06
CA GLY A 95 -7.74 -5.81 -28.01
C GLY A 95 -6.37 -5.61 -27.42
N VAL A 96 -5.45 -6.54 -27.69
CA VAL A 96 -4.01 -6.37 -27.44
C VAL A 96 -3.61 -5.09 -28.17
N ARG A 97 -3.54 -3.98 -27.44
CA ARG A 97 -3.04 -2.74 -28.03
C ARG A 97 -1.58 -2.98 -28.36
N PRO A 98 -1.16 -2.71 -29.61
CA PRO A 98 0.23 -2.86 -29.95
C PRO A 98 1.05 -1.97 -29.02
N SER A 99 2.05 -2.56 -28.37
CA SER A 99 2.97 -1.79 -27.53
C SER A 99 3.80 -0.88 -28.43
N LYS A 100 4.27 0.26 -27.91
CA LYS A 100 5.19 1.15 -28.64
C LYS A 100 6.47 0.43 -29.12
N LEU A 101 6.82 -0.69 -28.50
CA LEU A 101 7.96 -1.53 -28.83
C LEU A 101 7.66 -2.53 -29.97
N ASP A 102 6.40 -2.76 -30.32
CA ASP A 102 6.00 -3.76 -31.30
C ASP A 102 6.57 -3.50 -32.71
N PRO A 103 6.58 -2.26 -33.23
CA PRO A 103 7.25 -1.95 -34.50
C PRO A 103 8.76 -2.19 -34.47
N HIS A 104 9.38 -2.16 -33.28
CA HIS A 104 10.82 -2.28 -33.09
C HIS A 104 11.26 -3.68 -32.65
N THR A 105 10.39 -4.70 -32.83
CA THR A 105 10.65 -6.06 -32.32
C THR A 105 11.96 -6.64 -32.87
N GLN A 106 12.19 -6.54 -34.18
CA GLN A 106 13.40 -7.09 -34.81
C GLN A 106 14.66 -6.35 -34.36
N GLU A 107 14.60 -5.03 -34.26
CA GLU A 107 15.73 -4.20 -33.82
C GLU A 107 16.09 -4.50 -32.36
N ILE A 108 15.10 -4.59 -31.46
CA ILE A 108 15.30 -4.96 -30.06
C ILE A 108 15.96 -6.35 -29.93
N MET A 109 15.54 -7.32 -30.75
CA MET A 109 16.15 -8.65 -30.76
C MET A 109 17.61 -8.62 -31.23
N GLN A 110 17.93 -7.88 -32.29
CA GLN A 110 19.30 -7.71 -32.76
C GLN A 110 20.18 -7.05 -31.69
N LEU A 111 19.66 -6.04 -30.99
CA LEU A 111 20.39 -5.37 -29.91
C LEU A 111 20.65 -6.33 -28.73
N LEU A 112 19.67 -7.17 -28.37
CA LEU A 112 19.84 -8.19 -27.33
C LEU A 112 20.87 -9.26 -27.75
N GLN A 113 20.81 -9.74 -28.99
CA GLN A 113 21.77 -10.70 -29.54
C GLN A 113 23.19 -10.11 -29.64
N GLY A 114 23.31 -8.82 -29.93
CA GLY A 114 24.57 -8.07 -29.93
C GLY A 114 25.13 -7.78 -28.53
N GLY A 115 24.49 -8.26 -27.46
CA GLY A 115 24.95 -8.08 -26.09
C GLY A 115 24.59 -6.74 -25.45
N MET A 116 23.71 -5.95 -26.08
CA MET A 116 23.24 -4.69 -25.48
C MET A 116 22.35 -4.98 -24.27
N THR A 117 22.60 -4.27 -23.17
CA THR A 117 21.79 -4.44 -21.95
C THR A 117 20.37 -3.90 -22.12
N GLN A 118 19.40 -4.52 -21.44
CA GLN A 118 18.01 -4.05 -21.41
C GLN A 118 17.90 -2.58 -20.98
N ARG A 119 18.82 -2.09 -20.14
CA ARG A 119 18.84 -0.70 -19.69
C ARG A 119 19.13 0.28 -20.83
N GLU A 120 20.08 -0.06 -21.70
CA GLU A 120 20.48 0.79 -22.81
C GLU A 120 19.42 0.76 -23.94
N ILE A 121 18.87 -0.42 -24.22
CA ILE A 121 17.73 -0.60 -25.13
C ILE A 121 16.53 0.22 -24.63
N ALA A 122 16.20 0.12 -23.34
CA ALA A 122 15.07 0.85 -22.77
C ALA A 122 15.25 2.37 -22.89
N ARG A 123 16.46 2.88 -22.64
CA ARG A 123 16.80 4.31 -22.84
C ARG A 123 16.59 4.73 -24.29
N ARG A 124 17.04 3.91 -25.26
CA ARG A 124 16.92 4.20 -26.69
C ARG A 124 15.46 4.36 -27.15
N TYR A 125 14.55 3.54 -26.64
CA TYR A 125 13.12 3.60 -26.99
C TYR A 125 12.28 4.48 -26.05
N GLY A 126 12.91 5.14 -25.08
CA GLY A 126 12.24 5.98 -24.09
C GLY A 126 11.26 5.19 -23.21
N THR A 127 11.66 3.99 -22.81
CA THR A 127 10.88 3.12 -21.91
C THR A 127 11.67 2.77 -20.66
N THR A 128 11.04 2.12 -19.69
CA THR A 128 11.72 1.64 -18.49
C THR A 128 12.25 0.23 -18.71
N PRO A 129 13.37 -0.17 -18.06
CA PRO A 129 13.89 -1.53 -18.15
C PRO A 129 12.84 -2.58 -17.75
N SER A 130 12.02 -2.28 -16.74
CA SER A 130 10.92 -3.15 -16.30
C SER A 130 9.84 -3.33 -17.38
N ASN A 131 9.47 -2.26 -18.08
CA ASN A 131 8.48 -2.35 -19.17
C ASN A 131 9.03 -3.15 -20.36
N LEU A 132 10.33 -3.00 -20.68
CA LEU A 132 10.99 -3.83 -21.70
C LEU A 132 11.03 -5.31 -21.28
N HIS A 133 11.38 -5.61 -20.03
CA HIS A 133 11.37 -6.96 -19.49
C HIS A 133 9.97 -7.60 -19.57
N ASP A 134 8.93 -6.90 -19.12
CA ASP A 134 7.55 -7.40 -19.19
C ASP A 134 7.08 -7.59 -20.63
N TRP A 135 7.53 -6.73 -21.55
CA TRP A 135 7.25 -6.86 -22.96
C TRP A 135 7.93 -8.10 -23.57
N LEU A 136 9.18 -8.38 -23.21
CA LEU A 136 9.89 -9.60 -23.61
C LEU A 136 9.21 -10.86 -23.07
N LYS A 137 8.84 -10.84 -21.77
CA LYS A 137 8.15 -11.95 -21.10
C LYS A 137 6.79 -12.26 -21.71
N LYS A 138 6.00 -11.24 -22.06
CA LYS A 138 4.70 -11.40 -22.74
C LYS A 138 4.82 -12.06 -24.12
N ARG A 139 5.98 -11.96 -24.75
CA ARG A 139 6.28 -12.51 -26.07
C ARG A 139 7.04 -13.83 -26.01
N GLY A 140 7.35 -14.35 -24.82
CA GLY A 140 8.09 -15.60 -24.63
C GLY A 140 9.54 -15.53 -25.11
N LEU A 141 10.13 -14.34 -25.14
CA LEU A 141 11.52 -14.12 -25.56
C LEU A 141 12.51 -14.32 -24.40
N ILE A 142 12.02 -14.32 -23.16
CA ILE A 142 12.73 -14.59 -21.90
C ILE A 142 11.81 -15.32 -20.93
#